data_AF-A0AAX6M8P4-F1
#
_entry.id   AF-A0AAX6M8P4-F1
#
_cell.length_a   1.000
_cell.length_b   1.000
_cell.length_c   1.000
_cell.angle_alpha   90.00
_cell.angle_beta   90.00
_cell.angle_gamma   90.00
#
_symmetry.space_group_name_H-M   'P 1'
#
loop_
_entity.id
_entity.type
_entity.pdbx_description
1 polymer ?
#
loop_
_entity_poly.entity_id
_entity_poly.type
_entity_poly.pdbx_seq_one_letter_code
_entity_poly.pdbx_strand_id
1 'polypeptide(L)'
;MFGAKAALFTILLAATAVWSEVSPDETCGVDKAGNKKGYTCPGEKKCCSANGYCGSTDEYCLKTVGCQSKYSNATAACIDPVDGKTISPDEYPYGVPVAQILIEESYKF
;
A
#
# COMPACT_ATOMS: atom_id res chain seq x y z
N MET A 1 6.25 40.14 29.11
CA MET A 1 5.12 39.21 28.88
C MET A 1 4.81 39.32 27.40
N PHE A 2 5.26 38.35 26.59
CA PHE A 2 5.34 38.51 25.13
C PHE A 2 3.94 38.61 24.50
N GLY A 3 3.73 39.75 23.84
CA GLY A 3 2.43 40.20 23.35
C GLY A 3 2.03 39.57 22.02
N ALA A 4 0.72 39.55 21.81
CA ALA A 4 0.08 39.24 20.54
C ALA A 4 0.49 40.26 19.47
N LYS A 5 1.08 39.80 18.37
CA LYS A 5 1.23 40.56 17.13
C LYS A 5 0.69 39.71 15.99
N ALA A 6 -0.49 40.10 15.51
CA ALA A 6 -0.98 39.72 14.20
C ALA A 6 -0.05 40.32 13.14
N ALA A 7 0.48 39.50 12.24
CA ALA A 7 0.83 39.91 10.89
C ALA A 7 1.16 38.67 10.04
N LEU A 8 0.54 38.64 8.86
CA LEU A 8 0.99 37.97 7.64
C LEU A 8 0.63 36.48 7.52
N PHE A 9 -0.59 36.26 7.01
CA PHE A 9 -0.83 35.22 6.00
C PHE A 9 0.11 35.45 4.81
N THR A 10 1.37 35.05 4.94
CA THR A 10 2.20 34.74 3.78
C THR A 10 1.62 33.46 3.19
N ILE A 11 0.81 33.61 2.15
CA ILE A 11 0.56 32.54 1.18
C ILE A 11 1.90 32.29 0.48
N LEU A 12 2.80 31.62 1.19
CA LEU A 12 3.93 30.96 0.57
C LEU A 12 3.31 29.76 -0.11
N LEU A 13 3.54 29.61 -1.41
CA LEU A 13 3.38 28.35 -2.14
C LEU A 13 4.34 27.33 -1.52
N ALA A 14 4.07 26.90 -0.29
CA ALA A 14 4.67 25.73 0.29
C ALA A 14 4.04 24.57 -0.46
N ALA A 15 4.74 24.09 -1.49
CA ALA A 15 4.59 22.72 -1.92
C ALA A 15 4.93 21.87 -0.68
N THR A 16 3.93 21.64 0.19
CA THR A 16 4.04 20.74 1.32
C THR A 16 4.16 19.36 0.72
N ALA A 17 5.39 18.94 0.45
CA ALA A 17 5.68 17.56 0.14
C ALA A 17 5.20 16.76 1.35
N VAL A 18 4.01 16.18 1.20
CA VAL A 18 3.42 15.24 2.16
C VAL A 18 4.26 13.97 2.07
N TRP A 19 5.38 13.96 2.78
CA TRP A 19 6.12 12.73 3.04
C TRP A 19 5.25 11.87 3.96
N SER A 20 4.90 10.69 3.46
CA SER A 20 4.11 9.73 4.24
C SER A 20 4.99 9.16 5.34
N GLU A 21 4.58 9.34 6.60
CA GLU A 21 5.29 8.80 7.76
C GLU A 21 5.36 7.27 7.70
N VAL A 22 6.43 6.67 8.23
CA VAL A 22 6.54 5.21 8.31
C VAL A 22 5.60 4.70 9.39
N SER A 23 4.91 3.61 9.08
CA SER A 23 3.89 3.01 9.95
C SER A 23 4.46 2.54 11.28
N PRO A 24 3.85 2.92 12.42
CA PRO A 24 4.21 2.41 13.74
C PRO A 24 3.51 1.08 14.09
N ASP A 25 2.44 0.72 13.39
CA ASP A 25 1.53 -0.40 13.71
C ASP A 25 1.28 -1.33 12.50
N GLU A 26 2.12 -1.21 11.48
CA GLU A 26 2.04 -1.96 10.22
C GLU A 26 0.77 -1.71 9.40
N THR A 27 -0.02 -0.69 9.75
CA THR A 27 -1.09 -0.17 8.90
C THR A 27 -0.54 0.83 7.88
N CYS A 28 -1.13 0.89 6.70
CA CYS A 28 -0.70 1.75 5.61
C CYS A 28 -1.87 2.26 4.80
N GLY A 29 -1.61 3.28 3.98
CA GLY A 29 -2.65 3.89 3.17
C GLY A 29 -3.60 4.77 3.98
N VAL A 30 -4.65 5.22 3.30
CA VAL A 30 -5.66 6.13 3.88
C VAL A 30 -7.00 5.45 4.10
N ASP A 31 -7.23 4.31 3.44
CA ASP A 31 -8.47 3.56 3.52
C ASP A 31 -8.32 2.33 4.41
N LYS A 32 -9.46 1.79 4.88
CA LYS A 32 -9.54 0.59 5.72
C LYS A 32 -8.64 0.72 6.96
N ALA A 33 -7.69 -0.21 7.16
CA ALA A 33 -6.79 -0.19 8.31
C ALA A 33 -5.90 1.07 8.34
N GLY A 34 -5.67 1.71 7.20
CA GLY A 34 -4.93 2.97 7.10
C GLY A 34 -5.59 4.15 7.82
N ASN A 35 -6.90 4.08 8.13
CA ASN A 35 -7.61 5.02 9.01
C ASN A 35 -7.32 6.51 8.73
N LYS A 36 -7.20 6.90 7.45
CA LYS A 36 -6.85 8.25 6.99
C LYS A 36 -5.48 8.77 7.45
N LYS A 37 -4.61 7.92 7.99
CA LYS A 37 -3.27 8.29 8.45
C LYS A 37 -2.28 8.44 7.29
N GLY A 38 -2.41 7.60 6.25
CA GLY A 38 -1.56 7.69 5.05
C GLY A 38 -0.14 7.19 5.28
N TYR A 39 0.07 6.24 6.20
CA TYR A 39 1.39 5.72 6.49
C TYR A 39 1.97 4.90 5.33
N THR A 40 3.31 4.90 5.26
CA THR A 40 4.09 3.99 4.43
C THR A 40 4.59 2.79 5.21
N CYS A 41 4.87 1.71 4.50
CA CYS A 41 5.33 0.50 5.15
C CYS A 41 6.82 0.51 5.56
N PRO A 42 7.18 -0.18 6.66
CA PRO A 42 8.57 -0.28 7.11
C PRO A 42 9.37 -1.32 6.31
N GLY A 43 10.68 -1.07 6.19
CA GLY A 43 11.74 -1.95 5.69
C GLY A 43 11.30 -3.24 4.98
N GLU A 44 11.30 -4.36 5.71
CA GLU A 44 11.07 -5.72 5.17
C GLU A 44 9.64 -5.92 4.63
N LYS A 45 8.64 -5.23 5.19
CA LYS A 45 7.23 -5.33 4.80
C LYS A 45 6.88 -4.25 3.78
N LYS A 46 7.66 -4.18 2.71
CA LYS A 46 7.69 -3.04 1.76
C LYS A 46 6.37 -2.69 1.07
N CYS A 47 5.39 -3.59 1.01
CA CYS A 47 4.17 -3.44 0.21
C CYS A 47 2.96 -3.09 1.06
N CYS A 48 2.20 -2.08 0.65
CA CYS A 48 0.91 -1.76 1.23
C CYS A 48 -0.22 -2.50 0.49
N SER A 49 -0.88 -3.45 1.14
CA SER A 49 -2.01 -4.19 0.54
C SER A 49 -3.23 -3.31 0.31
N ALA A 50 -4.17 -3.77 -0.52
CA ALA A 50 -5.48 -3.13 -0.68
C ALA A 50 -6.26 -2.98 0.64
N ASN A 51 -5.93 -3.79 1.65
CA ASN A 51 -6.59 -3.78 2.95
C ASN A 51 -6.00 -2.77 3.96
N GLY A 52 -4.92 -2.07 3.58
CA GLY A 52 -4.27 -1.07 4.42
C GLY A 52 -3.31 -1.67 5.44
N TYR A 53 -2.71 -2.83 5.12
CA TYR A 53 -1.68 -3.47 5.94
C TYR A 53 -0.39 -3.69 5.16
N CYS A 54 0.73 -3.63 5.85
CA CYS A 54 2.06 -3.84 5.31
C CYS A 54 2.45 -5.32 5.27
N GLY A 55 3.05 -5.73 4.16
CA GLY A 55 3.58 -7.08 3.98
C GLY A 55 4.60 -7.18 2.87
N SER A 56 5.07 -8.39 2.62
CA SER A 56 6.11 -8.68 1.63
C SER A 56 5.73 -9.81 0.67
N THR A 57 4.53 -10.38 0.85
CA THR A 57 4.02 -11.49 0.05
C THR A 57 3.16 -11.01 -1.11
N ASP A 58 2.86 -11.90 -2.04
CA ASP A 58 2.11 -11.59 -3.26
C ASP A 58 0.72 -11.00 -2.96
N GLU A 59 0.06 -11.40 -1.87
CA GLU A 59 -1.22 -10.85 -1.41
C GLU A 59 -1.15 -9.37 -1.01
N TYR A 60 0.06 -8.88 -0.71
CA TYR A 60 0.32 -7.48 -0.38
C TYR A 60 0.93 -6.74 -1.56
N CYS A 61 1.78 -7.41 -2.34
CA CYS A 61 2.65 -6.80 -3.33
C CYS A 61 2.11 -6.85 -4.77
N LEU A 62 1.20 -7.77 -5.11
CA LEU A 62 0.68 -7.81 -6.48
C LEU A 62 -0.22 -6.60 -6.76
N LYS A 63 0.00 -5.94 -7.90
CA LYS A 63 -0.89 -4.86 -8.35
C LYS A 63 -2.30 -5.37 -8.63
N THR A 64 -2.44 -6.61 -9.09
CA THR A 64 -3.74 -7.23 -9.39
C THR A 64 -4.61 -7.47 -8.15
N VAL A 65 -4.01 -7.63 -6.97
CA VAL A 65 -4.75 -7.72 -5.70
C VAL A 65 -4.89 -6.37 -4.99
N GLY A 66 -4.42 -5.29 -5.63
CA GLY A 66 -4.61 -3.91 -5.20
C GLY A 66 -3.50 -3.36 -4.29
N CYS A 67 -2.24 -3.78 -4.50
CA CYS A 67 -1.10 -3.13 -3.85
C CYS A 67 -1.09 -1.61 -4.10
N GLN A 68 -0.95 -0.83 -3.02
CA GLN A 68 -1.02 0.63 -3.02
C GLN A 68 0.39 1.24 -3.10
N SER A 69 0.96 1.38 -4.31
CA SER A 69 2.37 1.84 -4.49
C SER A 69 2.72 3.15 -3.81
N LYS A 70 1.76 4.07 -3.66
CA LYS A 70 1.95 5.37 -3.00
C LYS A 70 2.27 5.24 -1.50
N TYR A 71 1.82 4.16 -0.88
CA TYR A 71 1.97 3.87 0.55
C TYR A 71 2.91 2.69 0.80
N SER A 72 3.59 2.23 -0.25
CA SER A 72 4.67 1.26 -0.15
C SER A 72 6.01 1.97 0.06
N ASN A 73 7.00 1.27 0.62
CA ASN A 73 8.31 1.85 0.97
C ASN A 73 9.15 2.23 -0.28
N ALA A 74 8.88 1.59 -1.42
CA ALA A 74 9.60 1.83 -2.67
C ALA A 74 8.65 1.90 -3.87
N THR A 75 9.02 2.69 -4.88
CA THR A 75 8.24 2.87 -6.12
C THR A 75 7.99 1.55 -6.88
N ALA A 76 8.91 0.58 -6.73
CA ALA A 76 8.81 -0.76 -7.32
C ALA A 76 8.45 -1.85 -6.28
N ALA A 77 7.86 -1.47 -5.14
CA ALA A 77 7.41 -2.45 -4.15
C ALA A 77 6.21 -3.26 -4.65
N CYS A 78 5.28 -2.62 -5.37
CA CYS A 78 4.17 -3.31 -5.99
C CYS A 78 4.59 -3.90 -7.35
N ILE A 79 4.35 -5.18 -7.54
CA ILE A 79 4.81 -5.98 -8.69
C ILE A 79 3.64 -6.44 -9.55
N ASP A 80 3.89 -6.60 -10.84
CA ASP A 80 2.94 -7.23 -11.76
C ASP A 80 3.10 -8.76 -11.69
N PRO A 81 2.03 -9.54 -11.93
CA PRO A 81 2.13 -10.98 -12.09
C PRO A 81 3.09 -11.33 -13.24
N VAL A 82 3.87 -12.40 -13.08
CA VAL A 82 4.75 -12.90 -14.15
C VAL A 82 3.97 -13.89 -15.01
N ASP A 83 3.83 -13.61 -16.30
CA ASP A 83 3.16 -14.49 -17.25
C ASP A 83 3.81 -15.89 -17.28
N GLY A 84 2.99 -16.93 -17.27
CA GLY A 84 3.43 -18.32 -17.31
C GLY A 84 3.92 -18.89 -15.97
N LYS A 85 3.95 -18.08 -14.89
CA LYS A 85 4.03 -18.59 -13.53
C LYS A 85 2.62 -18.71 -13.00
N THR A 86 2.09 -19.93 -12.88
CA THR A 86 0.94 -20.15 -12.01
C THR A 86 1.35 -19.67 -10.63
N ILE A 87 0.59 -18.75 -10.04
CA ILE A 87 0.58 -18.48 -8.60
C ILE A 87 0.13 -19.78 -7.93
N SER A 88 1.07 -20.72 -7.86
CA SER A 88 0.92 -22.03 -7.28
C SER A 88 0.93 -21.81 -5.76
N PRO A 89 -0.14 -22.16 -5.04
CA PRO A 89 -0.16 -22.07 -3.58
C PRO A 89 0.99 -22.86 -2.94
N ASP A 90 1.51 -23.87 -3.63
CA ASP A 90 2.55 -24.81 -3.21
C ASP A 90 3.98 -24.26 -3.25
N GLU A 91 4.22 -23.08 -3.82
CA GLU A 91 5.49 -22.37 -3.65
C GLU A 91 5.27 -20.93 -3.13
N TYR A 92 4.57 -20.82 -2.00
CA TYR A 92 5.18 -20.12 -0.88
C TYR A 92 5.85 -21.21 -0.03
N PRO A 93 6.91 -20.96 0.74
CA PRO A 93 7.27 -21.91 1.79
C PRO A 93 6.12 -22.26 2.76
N TYR A 94 4.88 -21.72 2.63
CA TYR A 94 3.74 -21.99 3.52
C TYR A 94 2.30 -21.94 2.91
N GLY A 95 2.04 -22.37 1.67
CA GLY A 95 0.76 -23.03 1.27
C GLY A 95 -0.63 -22.46 1.63
N VAL A 96 -1.23 -21.53 0.85
CA VAL A 96 -2.69 -21.20 0.95
C VAL A 96 -3.33 -20.79 -0.40
N PRO A 97 -4.53 -21.29 -0.78
CA PRO A 97 -5.11 -21.09 -2.11
C PRO A 97 -5.97 -19.82 -2.29
N VAL A 98 -5.73 -19.08 -3.38
CA VAL A 98 -6.51 -17.92 -3.86
C VAL A 98 -7.76 -18.39 -4.62
N ALA A 99 -8.68 -19.09 -3.96
CA ALA A 99 -10.01 -19.27 -4.52
C ALA A 99 -10.82 -18.00 -4.26
N GLN A 100 -11.26 -17.31 -5.33
CA GLN A 100 -12.53 -16.54 -5.47
C GLN A 100 -12.48 -15.11 -6.04
N ILE A 101 -11.42 -14.62 -6.70
CA ILE A 101 -11.47 -13.26 -7.27
C ILE A 101 -11.04 -13.26 -8.76
N LEU A 102 -12.05 -13.41 -9.63
CA LEU A 102 -12.17 -12.92 -11.03
C LEU A 102 -11.69 -13.77 -12.23
N ILE A 103 -12.20 -14.99 -12.44
CA ILE A 103 -12.22 -15.62 -13.79
C ILE A 103 -13.57 -16.28 -14.18
N GLU A 104 -14.70 -15.83 -13.61
CA GLU A 104 -16.03 -16.41 -13.93
C GLU A 104 -16.77 -15.79 -15.13
N GLU A 105 -16.29 -14.72 -15.77
CA GLU A 105 -17.05 -14.08 -16.87
C GLU A 105 -16.71 -14.53 -18.30
N SER A 106 -15.65 -15.33 -18.53
CA SER A 106 -15.22 -15.67 -19.90
C SER A 106 -15.44 -17.12 -20.35
N TYR A 107 -16.00 -18.00 -19.51
CA TYR A 107 -16.15 -19.44 -19.82
C TYR A 107 -17.59 -19.99 -19.70
N LYS A 108 -18.61 -19.20 -20.03
CA LYS A 108 -19.91 -19.77 -20.41
C LYS A 108 -20.08 -19.71 -21.93
N PHE A 109 -20.25 -20.92 -22.46
CA PHE A 109 -20.65 -21.33 -23.80
C PHE A 109 -21.68 -20.40 -24.47
#